data_AF-A0A2C9LKJ3-F1
#
_entry.id   AF-A0A2C9LKJ3-F1
#
_cell.length_a   1.000
_cell.length_b   1.000
_cell.length_c   1.000
_cell.angle_alpha   90.00
_cell.angle_beta   90.00
_cell.angle_gamma   90.00
#
_symmetry.space_group_name_H-M   'P 1'
#
loop_
_entity.id
_entity.type
_entity.pdbx_description
1 polymer ?
#
loop_
_entity_poly.entity_id
_entity_poly.type
_entity_poly.pdbx_seq_one_letter_code
_entity_poly.pdbx_strand_id
1 'polypeptide(L)'
;MTSLPRITPPCTPRSFSAAAVYGPYPPRELTSTWNQVKFPQRINPLAPPPPRRRINSSWETTPQHWHNDRRRIMMQQREHERYHSAWTKPYYGPPADKEAYRRHFREVLKQQMADSDEKKRRDFEIKLHESESIVEYDRQCKLQDFQNIIDKYNYLKHFRDENKTFMEGTWEKSRTDKMLTDRYDREILRYNPINWSGTLS
;
A
#
# COMPACT_ATOMS: atom_id res chain seq x y z
N MET A 1 42.33 3.09 4.14
CA MET A 1 41.60 4.37 4.05
C MET A 1 40.11 4.06 3.96
N THR A 2 39.40 4.24 5.06
CA THR A 2 37.95 3.98 5.17
C THR A 2 37.19 5.23 4.70
N SER A 3 36.46 5.12 3.59
CA SER A 3 35.59 6.21 3.09
C SER A 3 34.27 6.23 3.87
N LEU A 4 33.95 7.36 4.49
CA LEU A 4 32.67 7.58 5.16
C LEU A 4 31.51 7.72 4.15
N PRO A 5 30.31 7.24 4.46
CA PRO A 5 29.16 7.33 3.56
C PRO A 5 28.60 8.76 3.49
N ARG A 6 28.23 9.18 2.28
CA ARG A 6 27.66 10.49 1.95
C ARG A 6 26.22 10.58 2.47
N ILE A 7 26.02 11.34 3.56
CA ILE A 7 24.69 11.69 4.06
C ILE A 7 24.06 12.66 3.07
N THR A 8 23.00 12.23 2.37
CA THR A 8 22.15 13.11 1.56
C THR A 8 21.07 13.69 2.47
N PRO A 9 20.90 15.02 2.55
CA PRO A 9 19.84 15.60 3.36
C PRO A 9 18.47 15.25 2.76
N PRO A 10 17.44 15.00 3.59
CA PRO A 10 16.10 14.70 3.11
C PRO A 10 15.59 15.89 2.29
N CYS A 11 15.20 15.61 1.05
CA CYS A 11 14.54 16.57 0.19
C CYS A 11 13.20 16.92 0.82
N THR A 12 13.08 18.11 1.40
CA THR A 12 11.79 18.61 1.87
C THR A 12 10.85 18.73 0.67
N PRO A 13 9.66 18.09 0.69
CA PRO A 13 8.70 18.28 -0.39
C PRO A 13 8.30 19.76 -0.39
N ARG A 14 8.57 20.42 -1.53
CA ARG A 14 8.05 21.77 -1.81
C ARG A 14 6.56 21.74 -1.52
N SER A 15 6.11 22.67 -0.69
CA SER A 15 4.69 22.91 -0.43
C SER A 15 3.90 22.86 -1.73
N PHE A 16 2.98 21.90 -1.82
CA PHE A 16 2.02 21.81 -2.91
C PHE A 16 1.14 23.06 -2.84
N SER A 17 1.45 24.07 -3.64
CA SER A 17 0.53 25.19 -3.82
C SER A 17 -0.73 24.69 -4.51
N ALA A 18 -1.88 25.34 -4.30
CA ALA A 18 -3.15 24.98 -4.94
C ALA A 18 -3.07 24.88 -6.49
N ALA A 19 -2.03 25.47 -7.10
CA ALA A 19 -1.69 25.33 -8.52
C ALA A 19 -1.22 23.91 -8.92
N ALA A 20 -0.99 23.01 -7.96
CA ALA A 20 -0.63 21.62 -8.20
C ALA A 20 -1.85 20.72 -8.47
N VAL A 21 -3.04 21.08 -7.95
CA VAL A 21 -4.27 20.28 -8.10
C VAL A 21 -4.98 20.60 -9.41
N TYR A 22 -5.05 21.89 -9.74
CA TYR A 22 -5.57 22.40 -11.00
C TYR A 22 -4.39 23.10 -11.65
N GLY A 23 -3.88 22.54 -12.76
CA GLY A 23 -2.71 23.10 -13.45
C GLY A 23 -2.86 24.60 -13.75
N PRO A 24 -1.78 25.29 -14.18
CA PRO A 24 -1.76 26.74 -14.29
C PRO A 24 -2.91 27.26 -15.16
N TYR A 25 -3.80 28.04 -14.55
CA TYR A 25 -4.87 28.75 -15.26
C TYR A 25 -4.28 29.98 -15.97
N PRO A 26 -4.79 30.40 -17.13
CA PRO A 26 -5.74 29.70 -17.99
C PRO A 26 -5.13 28.44 -18.61
N PRO A 27 -5.91 27.35 -18.78
CA PRO A 27 -5.48 26.14 -19.47
C PRO A 27 -4.78 26.47 -20.78
N ARG A 28 -3.66 25.78 -21.06
CA ARG A 28 -2.84 26.04 -22.25
C ARG A 28 -3.63 25.85 -23.54
N GLU A 29 -4.59 24.92 -23.53
CA GLU A 29 -5.51 24.63 -24.63
C GLU A 29 -6.41 25.82 -25.02
N LEU A 30 -6.70 26.70 -24.05
CA LEU A 30 -7.50 27.90 -24.27
C LEU A 30 -6.67 29.10 -24.78
N THR A 31 -5.34 28.99 -24.77
CA THR A 31 -4.41 30.08 -25.12
C THR A 31 -3.92 29.93 -26.57
N SER A 32 -3.61 31.03 -27.24
CA SER A 32 -3.19 31.04 -28.66
C SER A 32 -2.00 30.11 -28.94
N THR A 33 -1.90 29.60 -30.18
CA THR A 33 -0.90 28.66 -30.71
C THR A 33 0.55 29.17 -30.71
N TRP A 34 0.81 30.40 -30.26
CA TRP A 34 2.13 31.01 -30.09
C TRP A 34 3.04 30.32 -29.04
N ASN A 35 2.65 29.15 -28.57
CA ASN A 35 3.38 28.32 -27.62
C ASN A 35 4.64 27.65 -28.19
N GLN A 36 4.97 27.84 -29.47
CA GLN A 36 6.13 27.21 -30.13
C GLN A 36 7.43 28.03 -30.06
N VAL A 37 7.40 29.26 -29.50
CA VAL A 37 8.63 30.05 -29.35
C VAL A 37 9.52 29.41 -28.28
N LYS A 38 10.63 28.77 -28.72
CA LYS A 38 11.65 28.23 -27.82
C LYS A 38 12.35 29.40 -27.12
N PHE A 39 12.25 29.45 -25.80
CA PHE A 39 12.95 30.46 -25.00
C PHE A 39 14.45 30.16 -25.01
N PRO A 40 15.31 31.20 -25.11
CA PRO A 40 16.73 31.01 -24.91
C PRO A 40 17.00 30.42 -23.52
N GLN A 41 17.97 29.51 -23.42
CA GLN A 41 18.34 28.90 -22.14
C GLN A 41 19.03 29.92 -21.23
N ARG A 42 18.86 29.80 -19.91
CA ARG A 42 19.54 30.69 -18.97
C ARG A 42 21.06 30.45 -19.03
N ILE A 43 21.84 31.52 -19.13
CA ILE A 43 23.31 31.44 -19.16
C ILE A 43 23.86 31.70 -17.75
N ASN A 44 24.86 30.92 -17.33
CA ASN A 44 25.57 31.22 -16.09
C ASN A 44 26.55 32.38 -16.34
N PRO A 45 26.42 33.53 -15.67
CA PRO A 45 27.34 34.65 -15.86
C PRO A 45 28.79 34.35 -15.44
N LEU A 46 28.99 33.43 -14.49
CA LEU A 46 30.33 33.02 -14.03
C LEU A 46 30.99 31.93 -14.88
N ALA A 47 30.21 31.31 -15.78
CA ALA A 47 30.67 30.27 -16.69
C ALA A 47 29.96 30.41 -18.04
N PRO A 48 30.24 31.48 -18.80
CA PRO A 48 29.63 31.67 -20.11
C PRO A 48 30.09 30.57 -21.10
N PRO A 49 29.24 30.18 -22.05
CA PRO A 49 29.63 29.27 -23.11
C PRO A 49 30.78 29.86 -23.93
N PRO A 50 31.71 29.02 -24.44
CA PRO A 50 32.88 29.50 -25.16
C PRO A 50 32.48 30.32 -26.42
N PRO A 51 33.14 31.46 -26.68
CA PRO A 51 32.79 32.31 -27.81
C PRO A 51 33.05 31.61 -29.14
N ARG A 52 32.18 31.85 -30.13
CA ARG A 52 32.30 31.24 -31.47
C ARG A 52 33.46 31.78 -32.30
N ARG A 53 34.06 32.91 -31.91
CA ARG A 53 35.23 33.53 -32.57
C ARG A 53 36.21 34.01 -31.51
N ARG A 54 37.51 33.88 -31.77
CA ARG A 54 38.61 34.42 -30.94
C ARG A 54 38.70 35.94 -31.13
N ILE A 55 37.76 36.69 -30.57
CA ILE A 55 37.86 38.14 -30.49
C ILE A 55 37.69 38.49 -29.00
N ASN A 56 38.70 39.18 -28.46
CA ASN A 56 38.76 39.85 -27.15
C ASN A 56 37.65 39.47 -26.17
N SER A 57 37.88 38.43 -25.39
CA SER A 57 37.03 38.06 -24.26
C SER A 57 37.21 39.11 -23.16
N SER A 58 36.26 40.03 -23.02
CA SER A 58 36.16 40.90 -21.85
C SER A 58 35.85 40.05 -20.61
N TRP A 59 36.46 40.37 -19.47
CA TRP A 59 36.14 39.75 -18.17
C TRP A 59 34.81 40.23 -17.57
N GLU A 60 34.09 41.11 -18.28
CA GLU A 60 32.80 41.63 -17.87
C GLU A 60 31.70 40.58 -18.00
N THR A 61 30.81 40.52 -17.00
CA THR A 61 29.62 39.65 -17.00
C THR A 61 28.37 40.34 -17.57
N THR A 62 28.49 41.62 -17.96
CA THR A 62 27.40 42.47 -18.47
C THR A 62 26.60 41.80 -19.61
N PRO A 63 27.22 41.18 -20.62
CA PRO A 63 26.48 40.53 -21.71
C PRO A 63 25.62 39.34 -21.25
N GLN A 64 26.10 38.55 -20.28
CA GLN A 64 25.40 37.38 -19.75
C GLN A 64 24.25 37.80 -18.83
N HIS A 65 24.44 38.85 -18.03
CA HIS A 65 23.36 39.46 -17.25
C HIS A 65 22.28 40.01 -18.17
N TRP A 66 22.66 40.78 -19.20
CA TRP A 66 21.74 41.31 -20.21
C TRP A 66 20.95 40.20 -20.93
N HIS A 67 21.61 39.10 -21.31
CA HIS A 67 20.94 37.94 -21.91
C HIS A 67 19.86 37.36 -20.98
N ASN A 68 20.18 37.19 -19.70
CA ASN A 68 19.25 36.64 -18.71
C ASN A 68 18.09 37.60 -18.42
N ASP A 69 18.35 38.91 -18.38
CA ASP A 69 17.32 39.92 -18.20
C ASP A 69 16.38 39.99 -19.41
N ARG A 70 16.92 39.94 -20.64
CA ARG A 70 16.11 39.87 -21.86
C ARG A 70 15.24 38.61 -21.88
N ARG A 71 15.77 37.46 -21.49
CA ARG A 71 15.01 36.21 -21.33
C ARG A 71 13.88 36.36 -20.31
N ARG A 72 14.15 36.98 -19.15
CA ARG A 72 13.14 37.23 -18.11
C ARG A 72 11.99 38.07 -18.66
N ILE A 73 12.30 39.16 -19.36
CA ILE A 73 11.29 40.05 -19.97
C ILE A 73 10.45 39.29 -21.00
N MET A 74 11.07 38.53 -21.89
CA MET A 74 10.33 37.71 -22.87
C MET A 74 9.39 36.70 -22.20
N MET A 75 9.84 36.05 -21.12
CA MET A 75 8.98 35.12 -20.38
C MET A 75 7.80 35.84 -19.71
N GLN A 76 8.02 37.02 -19.14
CA GLN A 76 6.97 37.83 -18.54
C GLN A 76 5.94 38.30 -19.58
N GLN A 77 6.40 38.79 -20.74
CA GLN A 77 5.53 39.22 -21.84
C GLN A 77 4.68 38.07 -22.36
N ARG A 78 5.27 36.89 -22.59
CA ARG A 78 4.50 35.71 -22.99
C ARG A 78 3.45 35.34 -21.95
N GLU A 79 3.82 35.35 -20.68
CA GLU A 79 2.87 34.99 -19.63
C GLU A 79 1.71 35.98 -19.59
N HIS A 80 2.01 37.27 -19.68
CA HIS A 80 1.01 38.33 -19.80
C HIS A 80 0.10 38.13 -21.01
N GLU A 81 0.64 37.87 -22.20
CA GLU A 81 -0.12 37.56 -23.41
C GLU A 81 -0.96 36.28 -23.28
N ARG A 82 -0.45 35.25 -22.60
CA ARG A 82 -1.18 34.01 -22.32
C ARG A 82 -2.42 34.29 -21.50
N TYR A 83 -2.27 35.01 -20.40
CA TYR A 83 -3.42 35.42 -19.58
C TYR A 83 -4.37 36.30 -20.40
N HIS A 84 -3.88 37.37 -21.00
CA HIS A 84 -4.73 38.29 -21.77
C HIS A 84 -5.49 37.60 -22.89
N SER A 85 -4.83 36.77 -23.69
CA SER A 85 -5.47 36.07 -24.82
C SER A 85 -6.56 35.11 -24.37
N ALA A 86 -6.40 34.43 -23.23
CA ALA A 86 -7.44 33.55 -22.71
C ALA A 86 -8.66 34.32 -22.17
N TRP A 87 -8.43 35.42 -21.43
CA TRP A 87 -9.50 36.23 -20.84
C TRP A 87 -10.23 37.10 -21.88
N THR A 88 -9.55 37.49 -22.96
CA THR A 88 -10.16 38.32 -24.01
C THR A 88 -11.19 37.53 -24.82
N LYS A 89 -10.93 36.26 -25.13
CA LYS A 89 -11.82 35.39 -25.93
C LYS A 89 -13.28 35.34 -25.47
N PRO A 90 -13.61 35.08 -24.17
CA PRO A 90 -15.00 34.97 -23.74
C PRO A 90 -15.78 36.28 -23.83
N TYR A 91 -15.15 37.43 -23.61
CA TYR A 91 -15.85 38.73 -23.53
C TYR A 91 -15.78 39.52 -24.85
N TYR A 92 -14.60 39.58 -25.46
CA TYR A 92 -14.30 40.46 -26.60
C TYR A 92 -13.91 39.70 -27.88
N GLY A 93 -13.85 38.36 -27.84
CA GLY A 93 -13.55 37.55 -29.02
C GLY A 93 -14.70 37.50 -30.04
N PRO A 94 -14.41 37.10 -31.29
CA PRO A 94 -15.43 36.75 -32.27
C PRO A 94 -16.41 35.69 -31.73
N PRO A 95 -17.64 35.61 -32.26
CA PRO A 95 -18.63 34.62 -31.82
C PRO A 95 -18.12 33.17 -31.84
N ALA A 96 -17.26 32.82 -32.81
CA ALA A 96 -16.63 31.51 -32.90
C ALA A 96 -15.73 31.19 -31.69
N ASP A 97 -14.91 32.15 -31.25
CA ASP A 97 -14.00 31.98 -30.10
C ASP A 97 -14.77 31.89 -28.78
N LYS A 98 -15.83 32.68 -28.64
CA LYS A 98 -16.74 32.61 -27.49
C LYS A 98 -17.37 31.23 -27.38
N GLU A 99 -17.79 30.67 -28.50
CA GLU A 99 -18.39 29.33 -28.53
C GLU A 99 -17.38 28.22 -28.28
N ALA A 100 -16.16 28.33 -28.81
CA ALA A 100 -15.07 27.41 -28.51
C ALA A 100 -14.73 27.39 -27.01
N TYR A 101 -14.66 28.56 -26.37
CA TYR A 101 -14.47 28.68 -24.93
C TYR A 101 -15.59 27.97 -24.16
N ARG A 102 -16.87 28.27 -24.47
CA ARG A 102 -18.01 27.61 -23.81
C ARG A 102 -18.03 26.10 -24.02
N ARG A 103 -17.69 25.65 -25.23
CA ARG A 103 -17.60 24.22 -25.57
C ARG A 103 -16.57 23.50 -24.70
N HIS A 104 -15.36 24.04 -24.58
CA HIS A 104 -14.32 23.46 -23.74
C HIS A 104 -14.79 23.26 -22.29
N PHE A 105 -15.43 24.27 -21.67
CA PHE A 105 -15.93 24.10 -20.29
C PHE A 105 -17.06 23.08 -20.19
N ARG A 106 -17.95 22.97 -21.18
CA ARG A 106 -18.97 21.91 -21.21
C ARG A 106 -18.34 20.53 -21.32
N GLU A 107 -17.30 20.36 -22.13
CA GLU A 107 -16.58 19.09 -22.27
C GLU A 107 -15.86 18.71 -20.98
N VAL A 108 -15.14 19.66 -20.36
CA VAL A 108 -14.49 19.43 -19.07
C VAL A 108 -15.50 19.03 -17.99
N LEU A 109 -16.65 19.70 -17.91
CA LEU A 109 -17.70 19.34 -16.95
C LEU A 109 -18.27 17.94 -17.21
N LYS A 110 -18.53 17.59 -18.47
CA LYS A 110 -18.97 16.24 -18.84
C LYS A 110 -17.95 15.19 -18.43
N GLN A 111 -16.66 15.46 -18.66
CA GLN A 111 -15.58 14.57 -18.25
C GLN A 111 -15.56 14.41 -16.72
N GLN A 112 -15.65 15.51 -15.97
CA GLN A 112 -15.69 15.47 -14.50
C GLN A 112 -16.88 14.67 -13.97
N MET A 113 -18.06 14.79 -14.59
CA MET A 113 -19.22 13.98 -14.24
C MET A 113 -18.98 12.49 -14.53
N ALA A 114 -18.45 12.17 -15.71
CA ALA A 114 -18.14 10.79 -16.09
C ALA A 114 -17.09 10.15 -15.15
N ASP A 115 -16.01 10.88 -14.82
CA ASP A 115 -14.98 10.42 -13.90
C ASP A 115 -15.54 10.22 -12.49
N SER A 116 -16.44 11.11 -12.04
CA SER A 116 -17.11 11.00 -10.75
C SER A 116 -18.00 9.75 -10.68
N ASP A 117 -18.78 9.49 -11.72
CA ASP A 117 -19.66 8.33 -11.78
C ASP A 117 -18.88 7.02 -11.91
N GLU A 118 -17.79 7.03 -12.68
CA GLU A 118 -16.89 5.88 -12.77
C GLU A 118 -16.22 5.60 -11.42
N LYS A 119 -15.80 6.63 -10.70
CA LYS A 119 -15.28 6.49 -9.34
C LYS A 119 -16.32 5.84 -8.41
N LYS A 120 -17.55 6.34 -8.40
CA LYS A 120 -18.63 5.76 -7.58
C LYS A 120 -18.88 4.29 -7.94
N ARG A 121 -18.84 3.94 -9.24
CA ARG A 121 -19.01 2.57 -9.70
C ARG A 121 -17.90 1.66 -9.18
N ARG A 122 -16.63 2.08 -9.32
CA ARG A 122 -15.49 1.32 -8.77
C ARG A 122 -15.58 1.17 -7.26
N ASP A 123 -15.91 2.25 -6.54
CA ASP A 123 -16.07 2.22 -5.08
C ASP A 123 -17.17 1.23 -4.65
N PHE A 124 -18.25 1.13 -5.45
CA PHE A 124 -19.31 0.15 -5.22
C PHE A 124 -18.86 -1.29 -5.50
N GLU A 125 -18.17 -1.53 -6.62
CA GLU A 125 -17.61 -2.84 -6.96
C GLU A 125 -16.64 -3.34 -5.88
N ILE A 126 -15.76 -2.48 -5.37
CA ILE A 126 -14.85 -2.80 -4.27
C ILE A 126 -15.63 -3.21 -3.03
N LYS A 127 -16.63 -2.44 -2.62
CA LYS A 127 -17.45 -2.76 -1.44
C LYS A 127 -18.21 -4.06 -1.59
N LEU A 128 -18.71 -4.38 -2.79
CA LEU A 128 -19.35 -5.65 -3.08
C LEU A 128 -18.36 -6.79 -2.85
N HIS A 129 -17.17 -6.71 -3.46
CA HIS A 129 -16.16 -7.75 -3.31
C HIS A 129 -15.67 -7.91 -1.86
N GLU A 130 -15.48 -6.80 -1.15
CA GLU A 130 -15.16 -6.81 0.29
C GLU A 130 -16.27 -7.53 1.08
N SER A 131 -17.54 -7.23 0.81
CA SER A 131 -18.66 -7.87 1.50
C SER A 131 -18.76 -9.37 1.23
N GLU A 132 -18.56 -9.80 -0.02
CA GLU A 132 -18.52 -11.22 -0.39
C GLU A 132 -17.39 -11.95 0.34
N SER A 133 -16.20 -11.33 0.39
CA SER A 133 -15.04 -11.91 1.06
C SER A 133 -15.27 -12.12 2.57
N ILE A 134 -15.97 -11.19 3.21
CA ILE A 134 -16.30 -11.27 4.64
C ILE A 134 -17.32 -12.38 4.90
N VAL A 135 -18.34 -12.51 4.04
CA VAL A 135 -19.36 -13.57 4.15
C VAL A 135 -18.73 -14.95 3.95
N GLU A 136 -17.82 -15.08 2.97
CA GLU A 136 -17.07 -16.32 2.74
C GLU A 136 -16.17 -16.67 3.93
N TYR A 137 -15.50 -15.68 4.50
CA TYR A 137 -14.68 -15.84 5.70
C TYR A 137 -15.51 -16.33 6.89
N ASP A 138 -16.66 -15.70 7.17
CA ASP A 138 -17.58 -16.14 8.24
C ASP A 138 -18.06 -17.58 8.03
N ARG A 139 -18.36 -17.96 6.77
CA ARG A 139 -18.72 -19.34 6.43
C ARG A 139 -17.58 -20.31 6.75
N GLN A 140 -16.34 -19.96 6.44
CA GLN A 140 -15.17 -20.78 6.75
C GLN A 140 -14.96 -20.90 8.26
N CYS A 141 -15.11 -19.83 9.03
CA CYS A 141 -15.02 -19.87 10.49
C CYS A 141 -16.04 -20.83 11.09
N LYS A 142 -17.30 -20.77 10.64
CA LYS A 142 -18.35 -21.70 11.10
C LYS A 142 -18.02 -23.16 10.83
N LEU A 143 -17.47 -23.46 9.64
CA LEU A 143 -17.04 -24.81 9.30
C LEU A 143 -15.87 -25.26 10.18
N GLN A 144 -14.92 -24.37 10.42
CA GLN A 144 -13.78 -24.65 11.29
C GLN A 144 -14.21 -24.90 12.74
N ASP A 145 -15.12 -24.08 13.28
CA ASP A 145 -15.66 -24.28 14.62
C ASP A 145 -16.39 -25.63 14.75
N PHE A 146 -17.19 -25.99 13.74
CA PHE A 146 -17.84 -27.30 13.70
C PHE A 146 -16.82 -28.43 13.69
N GLN A 147 -15.77 -28.32 12.88
CA GLN A 147 -14.69 -29.31 12.83
C GLN A 147 -13.96 -29.41 14.19
N ASN A 148 -13.64 -28.26 14.81
CA ASN A 148 -13.01 -28.21 16.12
C ASN A 148 -13.83 -28.91 17.21
N ILE A 149 -15.17 -28.80 17.15
CA ILE A 149 -16.08 -29.51 18.07
C ILE A 149 -15.96 -31.02 17.86
N ILE A 150 -15.97 -31.48 16.60
CA ILE A 150 -15.84 -32.91 16.27
C ILE A 150 -14.47 -33.43 16.73
N ASP A 151 -13.41 -32.71 16.42
CA ASP A 151 -12.04 -33.12 16.76
C ASP A 151 -11.86 -33.21 18.27
N LYS A 152 -12.38 -32.23 19.03
CA LYS A 152 -12.39 -32.26 20.49
C LYS A 152 -13.18 -33.45 21.03
N TYR A 153 -14.35 -33.72 20.46
CA TYR A 153 -15.16 -34.87 20.86
C TYR A 153 -14.42 -36.20 20.63
N ASN A 154 -13.83 -36.36 19.44
CA ASN A 154 -13.07 -37.56 19.08
C ASN A 154 -11.85 -37.75 19.99
N TYR A 155 -11.12 -36.66 20.27
CA TYR A 155 -10.01 -36.66 21.22
C TYR A 155 -10.49 -37.14 22.60
N LEU A 156 -11.50 -36.51 23.18
CA LEU A 156 -11.98 -36.89 24.52
C LEU A 156 -12.51 -38.32 24.58
N LYS A 157 -13.18 -38.78 23.52
CA LYS A 157 -13.63 -40.17 23.38
C LYS A 157 -12.44 -41.13 23.38
N HIS A 158 -11.42 -40.86 22.58
CA HIS A 158 -10.20 -41.67 22.52
C HIS A 158 -9.53 -41.76 23.88
N PHE A 159 -9.32 -40.62 24.55
CA PHE A 159 -8.72 -40.58 25.89
C PHE A 159 -9.53 -41.37 26.93
N ARG A 160 -10.86 -41.28 26.87
CA ARG A 160 -11.74 -42.07 27.75
C ARG A 160 -11.56 -43.56 27.50
N ASP A 161 -11.57 -43.97 26.23
CA ASP A 161 -11.50 -45.37 25.85
C ASP A 161 -10.11 -45.96 26.20
N GLU A 162 -9.02 -45.22 25.95
CA GLU A 162 -7.66 -45.59 26.39
C GLU A 162 -7.55 -45.71 27.91
N ASN A 163 -8.06 -44.72 28.67
CA ASN A 163 -8.06 -44.80 30.14
C ASN A 163 -8.82 -46.03 30.64
N LYS A 164 -9.96 -46.37 30.01
CA LYS A 164 -10.70 -47.59 30.35
C LYS A 164 -9.85 -48.84 30.11
N THR A 165 -9.23 -48.95 28.93
CA THR A 165 -8.36 -50.11 28.63
C THR A 165 -7.17 -50.21 29.58
N PHE A 166 -6.59 -49.07 29.98
CA PHE A 166 -5.49 -49.02 30.95
C PHE A 166 -5.95 -49.50 32.34
N MET A 167 -7.11 -49.05 32.80
CA MET A 167 -7.69 -49.47 34.09
C MET A 167 -8.03 -50.96 34.09
N GLU A 168 -8.65 -51.47 33.02
CA GLU A 168 -8.95 -52.89 32.86
C GLU A 168 -7.68 -53.74 32.85
N GLY A 169 -6.64 -53.32 32.11
CA GLY A 169 -5.35 -54.00 32.12
C GLY A 169 -4.63 -53.94 33.47
N THR A 170 -4.78 -52.86 34.23
CA THR A 170 -4.23 -52.75 35.60
C THR A 170 -4.97 -53.68 36.56
N TRP A 171 -6.31 -53.74 36.50
CA TRP A 171 -7.10 -54.65 37.30
C TRP A 171 -6.81 -56.13 36.99
N GLU A 172 -6.62 -56.48 35.72
CA GLU A 172 -6.25 -57.82 35.32
C GLU A 172 -4.88 -58.20 35.89
N LYS A 173 -3.88 -57.32 35.77
CA LYS A 173 -2.55 -57.53 36.38
C LYS A 173 -2.62 -57.68 37.89
N SER A 174 -3.32 -56.79 38.59
CA SER A 174 -3.47 -56.90 40.06
C SER A 174 -4.17 -58.20 40.46
N ARG A 175 -5.14 -58.68 39.66
CA ARG A 175 -5.80 -59.97 39.89
C ARG A 175 -4.82 -61.13 39.68
N THR A 176 -4.04 -61.13 38.60
CA THR A 176 -3.05 -62.19 38.34
C THR A 176 -1.96 -62.22 39.39
N ASP A 177 -1.47 -61.04 39.81
CA ASP A 177 -0.45 -60.91 40.85
C ASP A 177 -0.98 -61.44 42.18
N LYS A 178 -2.22 -61.08 42.56
CA LYS A 178 -2.87 -61.62 43.75
C LYS A 178 -3.00 -63.14 43.69
N MET A 179 -3.43 -63.70 42.56
CA MET A 179 -3.52 -65.15 42.39
C MET A 179 -2.15 -65.84 42.53
N LEU A 180 -1.09 -65.21 42.01
CA LEU A 180 0.27 -65.74 42.09
C LEU A 180 0.81 -65.67 43.52
N THR A 181 0.62 -64.55 44.22
CA THR A 181 0.99 -64.41 45.64
C THR A 181 0.23 -65.39 46.51
N ASP A 182 -1.09 -65.53 46.33
CA ASP A 182 -1.90 -66.48 47.09
C ASP A 182 -1.44 -67.92 46.85
N ARG A 183 -1.06 -68.28 45.62
CA ARG A 183 -0.51 -69.60 45.31
C ARG A 183 0.85 -69.82 45.99
N TYR A 184 1.74 -68.83 45.90
CA TYR A 184 3.05 -68.88 46.52
C TYR A 184 2.97 -69.00 48.05
N ASP A 185 2.11 -68.21 48.69
CA ASP A 185 1.89 -68.24 50.13
C ASP A 185 1.33 -69.61 50.58
N ARG A 186 0.41 -70.20 49.80
CA ARG A 186 -0.07 -71.57 50.04
C ARG A 186 1.02 -72.63 49.92
N GLU A 187 1.98 -72.44 49.00
CA GLU A 187 3.13 -73.33 48.86
C GLU A 187 4.08 -73.20 50.06
N ILE A 188 4.34 -71.98 50.56
CA ILE A 188 5.16 -71.74 51.76
C ILE A 188 4.50 -72.33 53.02
N LEU A 189 3.18 -72.20 53.16
CA LEU A 189 2.44 -72.72 54.33
C LEU A 189 2.60 -74.23 54.52
N ARG A 190 2.96 -74.98 53.47
CA ARG A 190 3.30 -76.41 53.57
C ARG A 190 4.56 -76.66 54.39
N TYR A 191 5.47 -75.70 54.43
CA TYR A 191 6.77 -75.79 55.12
C TYR A 191 6.83 -74.96 56.41
N ASN A 192 6.03 -73.88 56.52
CA ASN A 192 5.93 -73.04 57.72
C ASN A 192 4.46 -72.66 57.98
N PRO A 193 3.81 -73.13 59.05
CA PRO A 193 2.37 -73.02 59.23
C PRO A 193 1.85 -71.61 59.58
N ILE A 194 2.71 -70.61 59.77
CA ILE A 194 2.31 -69.24 60.11
C ILE A 194 2.27 -68.37 58.85
N ASN A 195 1.12 -67.78 58.56
CA ASN A 195 0.94 -66.80 57.48
C ASN A 195 1.42 -65.40 57.92
N TRP A 196 2.73 -65.16 57.85
CA TRP A 196 3.34 -63.89 58.28
C TRP A 196 2.94 -62.69 57.41
N SER A 197 2.56 -62.90 56.15
CA SER A 197 2.16 -61.83 55.21
C SER A 197 0.70 -61.40 55.37
N GLY A 198 -0.15 -62.23 56.01
CA GLY A 198 -1.57 -61.91 56.23
C GLY A 198 -2.40 -61.76 54.94
N THR A 199 -1.89 -62.24 53.81
CA THR A 199 -2.42 -62.04 52.45
C THR A 199 -3.50 -63.05 52.08
N LEU A 200 -3.43 -64.27 52.61
CA LEU A 200 -4.47 -65.28 52.52
C LEU A 200 -5.60 -64.98 53.52
N SER A 201 -6.67 -64.34 53.02
CA SER A 201 -7.93 -64.10 53.73
C SER A 201 -9.11 -64.67 52.95
#